data_AF-A0A967K0H2-F1
#
_entry.id   AF-A0A967K0H2-F1
#
_cell.length_a   1.000
_cell.length_b   1.000
_cell.length_c   1.000
_cell.angle_alpha   90.00
_cell.angle_beta   90.00
_cell.angle_gamma   90.00
#
_symmetry.space_group_name_H-M   'P 1'
#
loop_
_entity.id
_entity.type
_entity.pdbx_description
1 polymer ?
#
loop_
_entity_poly.entity_id
_entity_poly.type
_entity_poly.pdbx_seq_one_letter_code
_entity_poly.pdbx_strand_id
1 'polypeptide(L)'
;MPNLPRLSGERVREEILKVLAAPVPSPGLALYRRSGALTGLVPELARLDDASWELMLGTIDRMPEGRLRLRLAQLLAPAAPEIEPVMRRLRFSNAEIRDVLALSAAVERPLPDADDAVAGRRWLRDVGPQHARDTLRLHFRHARARGASAAERAGLAARGRRVLAALRRGEPVRLADLAIDGNDLQALGLRPGPEIGRVLDVCLDAVIGDPERNEREWLLEFARSQMTS
;
A
#
# COMPACT_ATOMS: atom_id res chain seq x y z
N MET A 1 -12.06 6.75 36.00
CA MET A 1 -11.66 5.44 35.46
C MET A 1 -10.38 4.99 36.16
N PRO A 2 -10.22 3.71 36.54
CA PRO A 2 -8.98 3.27 37.17
C PRO A 2 -7.83 3.39 36.16
N ASN A 3 -6.70 3.93 36.62
CA ASN A 3 -5.44 4.00 35.88
C ASN A 3 -5.08 2.62 35.32
N LEU A 4 -5.29 2.39 34.02
CA LEU A 4 -4.54 1.36 33.31
C LEU A 4 -3.07 1.74 33.47
N PRO A 5 -2.20 0.88 34.04
CA PRO A 5 -0.78 1.17 34.09
C PRO A 5 -0.30 1.51 32.67
N ARG A 6 0.55 2.53 32.53
CA ARG A 6 1.14 2.92 31.23
C ARG A 6 1.86 1.70 30.64
N LEU A 7 1.18 0.98 29.75
CA LEU A 7 1.73 -0.18 29.07
C LEU A 7 2.88 0.28 28.17
N SER A 8 3.91 -0.55 28.04
CA SER A 8 4.96 -0.30 27.05
C SER A 8 4.38 -0.40 25.64
N GLY A 9 5.03 0.25 24.68
CA GLY A 9 4.63 0.20 23.27
C GLY A 9 4.58 -1.24 22.74
N GLU A 10 5.52 -2.08 23.15
CA GLU A 10 5.57 -3.50 22.80
C GLU A 10 4.36 -4.26 23.35
N ARG A 11 3.95 -3.98 24.60
CA ARG A 11 2.80 -4.65 25.19
C ARG A 11 1.50 -4.25 24.53
N VAL A 12 1.35 -2.96 24.22
CA VAL A 12 0.19 -2.47 23.45
C VAL A 12 0.15 -3.12 22.07
N ARG A 13 1.30 -3.19 21.39
CA ARG A 13 1.44 -3.90 20.10
C ARG A 13 0.96 -5.35 20.20
N GLU A 14 1.45 -6.10 21.18
CA GLU A 14 1.06 -7.51 21.38
C GLU A 14 -0.45 -7.68 21.53
N GLU A 15 -1.10 -6.85 22.35
CA GLU A 15 -2.55 -6.91 22.56
C GLU A 15 -3.35 -6.56 21.29
N ILE A 16 -2.91 -5.55 20.53
CA ILE A 16 -3.53 -5.20 19.24
C ILE A 16 -3.38 -6.33 18.23
N LEU A 17 -2.16 -6.87 18.08
CA LEU A 17 -1.89 -7.96 17.14
C LEU A 17 -2.66 -9.23 17.50
N LYS A 18 -2.83 -9.52 18.81
CA LYS A 18 -3.61 -10.66 19.29
C LYS A 18 -5.10 -10.54 18.90
N VAL A 19 -5.70 -9.35 19.07
CA VAL A 19 -7.09 -9.13 18.64
C VAL A 19 -7.22 -9.23 17.13
N LEU A 20 -6.28 -8.65 16.37
CA LEU A 20 -6.29 -8.74 14.91
C LEU A 20 -6.04 -10.16 14.38
N ALA A 21 -5.42 -11.04 15.15
CA ALA A 21 -5.20 -12.44 14.78
C ALA A 21 -6.45 -13.32 14.95
N ALA A 22 -7.46 -12.89 15.71
CA ALA A 22 -8.70 -13.65 15.90
C ALA A 22 -9.45 -13.85 14.57
N PRO A 23 -10.25 -14.93 14.40
CA PRO A 23 -11.04 -15.16 13.19
C PRO A 23 -11.90 -13.93 12.81
N VAL A 24 -12.54 -13.34 13.81
CA VAL A 24 -13.36 -12.11 13.71
C VAL A 24 -12.84 -11.08 14.73
N PRO A 25 -12.02 -10.10 14.32
CA PRO A 25 -11.45 -9.10 15.24
C PRO A 25 -12.45 -8.09 15.82
N SER A 26 -13.56 -7.81 15.12
CA SER A 26 -14.44 -6.70 15.49
C SER A 26 -15.04 -6.73 16.90
N PRO A 27 -15.40 -7.87 17.52
CA PRO A 27 -15.95 -7.87 18.87
C PRO A 27 -14.92 -7.41 19.92
N GLY A 28 -13.65 -7.80 19.74
CA GLY A 28 -12.55 -7.38 20.61
C GLY A 28 -12.25 -5.89 20.48
N LEU A 29 -12.20 -5.39 19.24
CA LEU A 29 -12.01 -3.95 18.98
C LEU A 29 -13.17 -3.11 19.52
N ALA A 30 -14.41 -3.58 19.35
CA ALA A 30 -15.59 -2.91 19.89
C ALA A 30 -15.60 -2.88 21.42
N LEU A 31 -15.11 -3.94 22.08
CA LEU A 31 -14.91 -3.96 23.53
C LEU A 31 -13.91 -2.89 23.96
N TYR A 32 -12.77 -2.76 23.29
CA TYR A 32 -11.78 -1.72 23.59
C TYR A 32 -12.33 -0.30 23.45
N ARG A 33 -13.19 -0.05 22.45
CA ARG A 33 -13.86 1.26 22.30
C ARG A 33 -14.84 1.52 23.43
N ARG A 34 -15.75 0.58 23.72
CA ARG A 34 -16.76 0.71 24.79
C ARG A 34 -16.15 0.85 26.18
N SER A 35 -15.04 0.17 26.45
CA SER A 35 -14.37 0.24 27.76
C SER A 35 -13.48 1.48 27.92
N GLY A 36 -13.32 2.29 26.87
CA GLY A 36 -12.37 3.42 26.85
C GLY A 36 -10.89 3.00 26.76
N ALA A 37 -10.59 1.72 26.53
CA ALA A 37 -9.22 1.23 26.49
C ALA A 37 -8.42 1.81 25.30
N LEU A 38 -9.09 2.13 24.18
CA LEU A 38 -8.42 2.74 23.02
C LEU A 38 -7.71 4.04 23.36
N THR A 39 -8.20 4.85 24.30
CA THR A 39 -7.55 6.09 24.74
C THR A 39 -6.15 5.84 25.32
N GLY A 40 -5.91 4.66 25.89
CA GLY A 40 -4.58 4.24 26.37
C GLY A 40 -3.77 3.42 25.36
N LEU A 41 -4.44 2.64 24.50
CA LEU A 41 -3.79 1.75 23.53
C LEU A 41 -3.42 2.51 22.25
N VAL A 42 -4.40 3.08 21.55
CA VAL A 42 -4.25 3.78 20.27
C VAL A 42 -5.24 4.96 20.23
N PRO A 43 -4.89 6.12 20.83
CA PRO A 43 -5.77 7.28 20.96
C PRO A 43 -6.37 7.78 19.64
N GLU A 44 -5.62 7.61 18.54
CA GLU A 44 -6.02 7.98 17.19
C GLU A 44 -7.28 7.22 16.76
N LEU A 45 -7.40 5.95 17.14
CA LEU A 45 -8.60 5.15 16.86
C LEU A 45 -9.77 5.50 17.79
N ALA A 46 -9.49 5.99 19.00
CA ALA A 46 -10.53 6.43 19.92
C ALA A 46 -11.26 7.68 19.42
N ARG A 47 -10.60 8.49 18.56
CA ARG A 47 -11.13 9.72 17.98
C ARG A 47 -11.99 9.52 16.73
N LEU A 48 -12.05 8.31 16.19
CA LEU A 48 -12.84 8.03 14.99
C LEU A 48 -14.34 8.24 15.26
N ASP A 49 -15.03 8.83 14.28
CA ASP A 49 -16.48 8.86 14.25
C ASP A 49 -17.06 7.45 14.02
N ASP A 50 -18.36 7.29 14.27
CA ASP A 50 -19.02 5.99 14.19
C ASP A 50 -19.04 5.43 12.77
N ALA A 51 -19.20 6.28 11.76
CA ALA A 51 -19.23 5.83 10.36
C ALA A 51 -17.89 5.21 9.93
N SER A 52 -16.79 5.88 10.23
CA SER A 52 -15.42 5.44 9.94
C SER A 52 -15.08 4.19 10.75
N TRP A 53 -15.49 4.13 12.01
CA TRP A 53 -15.31 2.97 12.87
C TRP A 53 -16.03 1.73 12.32
N GLU A 54 -17.31 1.85 11.97
CA GLU A 54 -18.11 0.73 11.46
C GLU A 54 -17.59 0.24 10.09
N LEU A 55 -17.21 1.16 9.19
CA LEU A 55 -16.60 0.79 7.91
C LEU A 55 -15.27 0.04 8.10
N MET A 56 -14.44 0.50 9.05
CA MET A 56 -13.18 -0.15 9.40
C MET A 56 -13.42 -1.58 9.93
N LEU A 57 -14.31 -1.75 10.91
CA LEU A 57 -14.65 -3.07 11.46
C LEU A 57 -15.21 -4.01 10.38
N GLY A 58 -16.16 -3.51 9.57
CA GLY A 58 -16.74 -4.27 8.47
C GLY A 58 -15.71 -4.74 7.46
N THR A 59 -14.66 -3.94 7.20
CA THR A 59 -13.61 -4.34 6.26
C THR A 59 -12.64 -5.35 6.89
N ILE A 60 -12.23 -5.17 8.15
CA ILE A 60 -11.28 -6.05 8.85
C ILE A 60 -11.79 -7.49 8.95
N ASP A 61 -13.04 -7.70 9.37
CA ASP A 61 -13.62 -9.04 9.54
C ASP A 61 -13.72 -9.82 8.23
N ARG A 62 -13.80 -9.10 7.09
CA ARG A 62 -13.85 -9.70 5.76
C ARG A 62 -12.47 -10.11 5.25
N MET A 63 -11.39 -9.82 5.96
CA MET A 63 -10.03 -10.19 5.58
C MET A 63 -9.70 -11.63 6.00
N PRO A 64 -8.97 -12.41 5.17
CA PRO A 64 -8.56 -13.76 5.54
C PRO A 64 -7.74 -13.81 6.82
N GLU A 65 -7.89 -14.91 7.56
CA GLU A 65 -7.01 -15.26 8.68
C GLU A 65 -5.54 -15.37 8.20
N GLY A 66 -4.59 -15.13 9.12
CA GLY A 66 -3.16 -15.16 8.81
C GLY A 66 -2.63 -13.95 8.02
N ARG A 67 -3.49 -12.98 7.66
CA ARG A 67 -3.08 -11.73 7.00
C ARG A 67 -2.99 -10.57 7.98
N LEU A 68 -2.23 -10.76 9.05
CA LEU A 68 -2.14 -9.81 10.17
C LEU A 68 -1.67 -8.42 9.71
N ARG A 69 -0.69 -8.36 8.80
CA ARG A 69 -0.17 -7.09 8.25
C ARG A 69 -1.24 -6.30 7.48
N LEU A 70 -2.12 -6.99 6.73
CA LEU A 70 -3.26 -6.34 6.05
C LEU A 70 -4.30 -5.83 7.02
N ARG A 71 -4.63 -6.62 8.04
CA ARG A 71 -5.59 -6.23 9.08
C ARG A 71 -5.07 -5.03 9.88
N LEU A 72 -3.76 -4.98 10.15
CA LEU A 72 -3.11 -3.84 10.79
C LEU A 72 -3.15 -2.59 9.91
N ALA A 73 -2.82 -2.71 8.63
CA ALA A 73 -2.91 -1.59 7.69
C ALA A 73 -4.33 -1.02 7.58
N GLN A 74 -5.34 -1.90 7.59
CA GLN A 74 -6.74 -1.48 7.60
C GLN A 74 -7.18 -0.83 8.91
N LEU A 75 -6.74 -1.37 10.06
CA LEU A 75 -7.03 -0.81 11.37
C LEU A 75 -6.50 0.62 11.48
N LEU A 76 -5.30 0.87 10.97
CA LEU A 76 -4.64 2.17 11.09
C LEU A 76 -4.97 3.14 9.96
N ALA A 77 -5.53 2.68 8.82
CA ALA A 77 -5.84 3.56 7.69
C ALA A 77 -6.67 4.80 8.06
N PRO A 78 -7.74 4.70 8.89
CA PRO A 78 -8.51 5.88 9.31
C PRO A 78 -7.75 6.86 10.22
N ALA A 79 -6.60 6.45 10.77
CA ALA A 79 -5.74 7.29 11.59
C ALA A 79 -4.71 8.08 10.77
N ALA A 80 -4.75 8.04 9.44
CA ALA A 80 -3.89 8.88 8.61
C ALA A 80 -4.09 10.37 8.93
N PRO A 81 -3.02 11.18 9.00
CA PRO A 81 -1.62 10.87 8.65
C PRO A 81 -0.77 10.29 9.81
N GLU A 82 -1.38 9.93 10.95
CA GLU A 82 -0.68 9.58 12.21
C GLU A 82 -0.19 8.12 12.29
N ILE A 83 -0.30 7.35 11.20
CA ILE A 83 0.06 5.91 11.15
C ILE A 83 1.50 5.66 11.56
N GLU A 84 2.47 6.40 11.02
CA GLU A 84 3.88 6.22 11.36
C GLU A 84 4.18 6.54 12.83
N PRO A 85 3.77 7.72 13.38
CA PRO A 85 3.89 8.00 14.80
C PRO A 85 3.30 6.91 15.70
N VAL A 86 2.11 6.39 15.38
CA VAL A 86 1.49 5.28 16.10
C VAL A 86 2.39 4.06 16.09
N MET A 87 2.83 3.62 14.93
CA MET A 87 3.63 2.40 14.81
C MET A 87 5.01 2.53 15.47
N ARG A 88 5.63 3.71 15.42
CA ARG A 88 6.88 3.99 16.16
C ARG A 88 6.68 3.92 17.67
N ARG A 89 5.58 4.48 18.18
CA ARG A 89 5.19 4.39 19.60
C ARG A 89 4.95 2.95 20.03
N LEU A 90 4.39 2.14 19.14
CA LEU A 90 4.18 0.69 19.32
C LEU A 90 5.42 -0.17 19.01
N ARG A 91 6.56 0.46 18.72
CA ARG A 91 7.88 -0.19 18.56
C ARG A 91 7.93 -1.20 17.41
N PHE A 92 7.17 -1.00 16.34
CA PHE A 92 7.31 -1.78 15.11
C PHE A 92 8.65 -1.51 14.41
N SER A 93 9.12 -2.48 13.62
CA SER A 93 10.33 -2.30 12.82
C SER A 93 10.13 -1.31 11.69
N ASN A 94 11.19 -0.67 11.21
CA ASN A 94 11.13 0.23 10.05
C ASN A 94 10.59 -0.49 8.79
N ALA A 95 10.84 -1.79 8.64
CA ALA A 95 10.30 -2.57 7.54
C ALA A 95 8.78 -2.70 7.63
N GLU A 96 8.25 -3.05 8.80
CA GLU A 96 6.80 -3.16 9.02
C GLU A 96 6.09 -1.80 8.86
N ILE A 97 6.70 -0.72 9.36
CA ILE A 97 6.17 0.64 9.20
C ILE A 97 6.02 0.97 7.71
N ARG A 98 7.08 0.76 6.91
CA ARG A 98 7.03 1.01 5.46
C ARG A 98 5.95 0.19 4.76
N ASP A 99 5.86 -1.10 5.07
CA ASP A 99 4.86 -1.98 4.45
C ASP A 99 3.43 -1.55 4.80
N VAL A 100 3.17 -1.22 6.08
CA VAL A 100 1.84 -0.78 6.52
C VAL A 100 1.48 0.57 5.89
N LEU A 101 2.38 1.55 5.87
CA LEU A 101 2.15 2.83 5.20
C LEU A 101 1.83 2.63 3.71
N ALA A 102 2.59 1.78 3.02
CA ALA A 102 2.35 1.48 1.61
C ALA A 102 0.96 0.85 1.40
N LEU A 103 0.58 -0.13 2.22
CA LEU A 103 -0.73 -0.79 2.13
C LEU A 103 -1.89 0.16 2.47
N SER A 104 -1.76 0.97 3.52
CA SER A 104 -2.79 1.93 3.94
C SER A 104 -3.01 3.00 2.86
N ALA A 105 -1.95 3.53 2.27
CA ALA A 105 -2.04 4.50 1.18
C ALA A 105 -2.58 3.89 -0.13
N ALA A 106 -2.27 2.61 -0.38
CA ALA A 106 -2.65 1.96 -1.63
C ALA A 106 -4.16 1.71 -1.75
N VAL A 107 -4.91 1.66 -0.63
CA VAL A 107 -6.38 1.53 -0.65
C VAL A 107 -7.06 2.74 -1.26
N GLU A 108 -6.51 3.93 -1.05
CA GLU A 108 -7.07 5.18 -1.57
C GLU A 108 -6.84 5.33 -3.08
N ARG A 109 -5.96 4.50 -3.67
CA ARG A 109 -5.63 4.54 -5.10
C ARG A 109 -6.65 3.75 -5.91
N PRO A 110 -7.50 4.40 -6.74
CA PRO A 110 -8.48 3.68 -7.54
C PRO A 110 -7.80 2.69 -8.49
N LEU A 111 -8.41 1.53 -8.68
CA LEU A 111 -7.97 0.62 -9.74
C LEU A 111 -8.27 1.24 -11.11
N PRO A 112 -7.28 1.23 -12.02
CA PRO A 112 -7.45 1.73 -13.38
C PRO A 112 -8.45 0.88 -14.16
N ASP A 113 -8.97 1.42 -15.25
CA ASP A 113 -9.87 0.70 -16.13
C ASP A 113 -9.20 -0.54 -16.74
N ALA A 114 -10.03 -1.53 -17.09
CA ALA A 114 -9.55 -2.86 -17.43
C ALA A 114 -8.87 -2.91 -18.81
N ASP A 115 -9.16 -1.97 -19.67
CA ASP A 115 -8.61 -1.79 -21.01
C ASP A 115 -7.38 -0.86 -21.04
N ASP A 116 -7.13 -0.09 -19.98
CA ASP A 116 -5.96 0.78 -19.87
C ASP A 116 -4.75 0.05 -19.27
N ALA A 117 -3.95 -0.58 -20.14
CA ALA A 117 -2.73 -1.29 -19.74
C ALA A 117 -1.66 -0.36 -19.16
N VAL A 118 -1.56 0.88 -19.65
CA VAL A 118 -0.57 1.87 -19.19
C VAL A 118 -0.90 2.28 -17.76
N ALA A 119 -2.17 2.62 -17.49
CA ALA A 119 -2.62 2.93 -16.15
C ALA A 119 -2.49 1.72 -15.21
N GLY A 120 -2.68 0.49 -15.73
CA GLY A 120 -2.38 -0.75 -15.02
C GLY A 120 -0.92 -0.83 -14.52
N ARG A 121 0.05 -0.52 -15.40
CA ARG A 121 1.49 -0.49 -15.03
C ARG A 121 1.83 0.67 -14.10
N ARG A 122 1.27 1.86 -14.32
CA ARG A 122 1.43 3.00 -13.40
C ARG A 122 0.91 2.67 -12.01
N TRP A 123 -0.26 2.06 -11.92
CA TRP A 123 -0.81 1.60 -10.64
C TRP A 123 0.13 0.59 -9.96
N LEU A 124 0.73 -0.34 -10.71
CA LEU A 124 1.72 -1.28 -10.18
C LEU A 124 3.00 -0.60 -9.67
N ARG A 125 3.53 0.41 -10.39
CA ARG A 125 4.65 1.26 -9.95
C ARG A 125 4.31 1.92 -8.61
N ASP A 126 3.15 2.56 -8.56
CA ASP A 126 2.70 3.37 -7.42
C ASP A 126 2.48 2.55 -6.14
N VAL A 127 1.83 1.39 -6.26
CA VAL A 127 1.56 0.54 -5.08
C VAL A 127 2.76 -0.33 -4.70
N GLY A 128 3.69 -0.54 -5.63
CA GLY A 128 4.74 -1.54 -5.52
C GLY A 128 4.23 -2.94 -5.91
N PRO A 129 4.88 -3.66 -6.84
CA PRO A 129 4.49 -5.00 -7.28
C PRO A 129 4.33 -6.02 -6.14
N GLN A 130 5.14 -5.87 -5.08
CA GLN A 130 5.08 -6.71 -3.88
C GLN A 130 3.79 -6.53 -3.07
N HIS A 131 3.16 -5.36 -3.12
CA HIS A 131 1.91 -5.06 -2.40
C HIS A 131 0.68 -5.22 -3.28
N ALA A 132 0.83 -5.24 -4.62
CA ALA A 132 -0.27 -5.25 -5.58
C ALA A 132 -1.40 -6.26 -5.25
N ARG A 133 -1.05 -7.52 -4.93
CA ARG A 133 -2.04 -8.55 -4.59
C ARG A 133 -2.83 -8.22 -3.32
N ASP A 134 -2.14 -7.64 -2.35
CA ASP A 134 -2.69 -7.30 -1.06
C ASP A 134 -3.57 -6.04 -1.16
N THR A 135 -3.14 -5.03 -1.92
CA THR A 135 -3.98 -3.87 -2.28
C THR A 135 -5.25 -4.29 -3.02
N LEU A 136 -5.15 -5.19 -4.00
CA LEU A 136 -6.33 -5.74 -4.69
C LEU A 136 -7.31 -6.38 -3.71
N ARG A 137 -6.80 -7.19 -2.77
CA ARG A 137 -7.65 -7.79 -1.72
C ARG A 137 -8.37 -6.71 -0.93
N LEU A 138 -7.68 -5.64 -0.53
CA LEU A 138 -8.28 -4.53 0.21
C LEU A 138 -9.41 -3.86 -0.57
N HIS A 139 -9.23 -3.57 -1.87
CA HIS A 139 -10.30 -3.03 -2.71
C HIS A 139 -11.54 -3.96 -2.75
N PHE A 140 -11.34 -5.27 -2.91
CA PHE A 140 -12.46 -6.22 -2.90
C PHE A 140 -13.16 -6.29 -1.53
N ARG A 141 -12.42 -6.18 -0.43
CA ARG A 141 -13.02 -6.19 0.93
C ARG A 141 -13.78 -4.91 1.21
N HIS A 142 -13.25 -3.75 0.84
CA HIS A 142 -13.96 -2.48 0.91
C HIS A 142 -15.23 -2.49 0.07
N ALA A 143 -15.16 -2.94 -1.19
CA ALA A 143 -16.35 -3.05 -2.05
C ALA A 143 -17.44 -3.91 -1.42
N ARG A 144 -17.07 -5.02 -0.76
CA ARG A 144 -18.03 -5.86 -0.02
C ARG A 144 -18.54 -5.20 1.26
N ALA A 145 -17.70 -4.49 2.00
CA ALA A 145 -18.09 -3.81 3.23
C ALA A 145 -19.10 -2.68 2.96
N ARG A 146 -18.90 -1.91 1.89
CA ARG A 146 -19.82 -0.84 1.44
C ARG A 146 -21.09 -1.33 0.73
N GLY A 147 -21.32 -2.65 0.67
CA GLY A 147 -22.51 -3.19 0.01
C GLY A 147 -22.53 -3.07 -1.53
N ALA A 148 -21.37 -3.01 -2.19
CA ALA A 148 -21.30 -2.91 -3.65
C ALA A 148 -22.12 -4.01 -4.35
N SER A 149 -22.84 -3.62 -5.39
CA SER A 149 -23.66 -4.50 -6.24
C SER A 149 -22.83 -5.60 -6.92
N ALA A 150 -23.50 -6.62 -7.45
CA ALA A 150 -22.84 -7.67 -8.23
C ALA A 150 -22.09 -7.10 -9.44
N ALA A 151 -22.67 -6.12 -10.13
CA ALA A 151 -22.07 -5.45 -11.29
C ALA A 151 -20.80 -4.69 -10.92
N GLU A 152 -20.83 -3.88 -9.85
CA GLU A 152 -19.64 -3.15 -9.38
C GLU A 152 -18.49 -4.09 -9.00
N ARG A 153 -18.81 -5.19 -8.30
CA ARG A 153 -17.83 -6.20 -7.91
C ARG A 153 -17.25 -6.92 -9.12
N ALA A 154 -18.06 -7.19 -10.16
CA ALA A 154 -17.61 -7.78 -11.41
C ALA A 154 -16.66 -6.83 -12.17
N GLY A 155 -16.98 -5.54 -12.23
CA GLY A 155 -16.10 -4.52 -12.83
C GLY A 155 -14.77 -4.38 -12.08
N LEU A 156 -14.80 -4.40 -10.75
CA LEU A 156 -13.60 -4.44 -9.92
C LEU A 156 -12.76 -5.69 -10.18
N ALA A 157 -13.41 -6.86 -10.33
CA ALA A 157 -12.77 -8.13 -10.67
C ALA A 157 -12.09 -8.08 -12.04
N ALA A 158 -12.71 -7.46 -13.04
CA ALA A 158 -12.13 -7.28 -14.36
C ALA A 158 -10.86 -6.43 -14.32
N ARG A 159 -10.91 -5.26 -13.65
CA ARG A 159 -9.75 -4.38 -13.45
C ARG A 159 -8.62 -5.08 -12.69
N GLY A 160 -8.95 -5.76 -11.59
CA GLY A 160 -7.97 -6.52 -10.81
C GLY A 160 -7.29 -7.65 -11.60
N ARG A 161 -8.03 -8.36 -12.46
CA ARG A 161 -7.44 -9.41 -13.33
C ARG A 161 -6.40 -8.85 -14.30
N ARG A 162 -6.60 -7.63 -14.79
CA ARG A 162 -5.71 -6.97 -15.75
C ARG A 162 -4.41 -6.55 -15.10
N VAL A 163 -4.49 -5.90 -13.94
CA VAL A 163 -3.33 -5.61 -13.08
C VAL A 163 -2.55 -6.89 -12.74
N LEU A 164 -3.24 -7.96 -12.34
CA LEU A 164 -2.60 -9.26 -12.07
C LEU A 164 -2.00 -9.92 -13.30
N ALA A 165 -2.49 -9.62 -14.51
CA ALA A 165 -1.89 -10.12 -15.75
C ALA A 165 -0.58 -9.40 -16.04
N ALA A 166 -0.55 -8.07 -15.93
CA ALA A 166 0.68 -7.27 -16.06
C ALA A 166 1.75 -7.72 -15.04
N LEU A 167 1.34 -7.91 -13.77
CA LEU A 167 2.23 -8.43 -12.72
C LEU A 167 2.80 -9.82 -13.06
N ARG A 168 1.99 -10.72 -13.63
CA ARG A 168 2.42 -12.07 -14.01
C ARG A 168 3.35 -12.09 -15.21
N ARG A 169 3.17 -11.16 -16.16
CA ARG A 169 4.05 -11.00 -17.32
C ARG A 169 5.40 -10.38 -16.95
N GLY A 170 5.55 -9.84 -15.74
CA GLY A 170 6.77 -9.15 -15.33
C GLY A 170 6.98 -7.87 -16.13
N GLU A 171 5.89 -7.17 -16.48
CA GLU A 171 6.00 -5.89 -17.18
C GLU A 171 6.85 -4.89 -16.35
N PRO A 172 7.72 -4.09 -17.00
CA PRO A 172 8.63 -3.20 -16.31
C PRO A 172 7.86 -2.09 -15.59
N VAL A 173 8.01 -2.04 -14.26
CA VAL A 173 7.28 -1.10 -13.38
C VAL A 173 8.15 -0.57 -12.23
N ARG A 174 9.41 -1.00 -12.14
CA ARG A 174 10.41 -0.55 -11.18
C ARG A 174 11.69 -0.15 -11.92
N LEU A 175 12.51 0.69 -11.29
CA LEU A 175 13.83 1.06 -11.83
C LEU A 175 14.70 -0.17 -12.09
N ALA A 176 14.60 -1.20 -11.25
CA ALA A 176 15.34 -2.46 -11.42
C ALA A 176 14.88 -3.30 -12.62
N ASP A 177 13.76 -2.96 -13.26
CA ASP A 177 13.28 -3.64 -14.46
C ASP A 177 13.79 -2.95 -15.75
N LEU A 178 14.47 -1.80 -15.65
CA LEU A 178 15.06 -1.11 -16.79
C LEU A 178 16.27 -1.86 -17.35
N ALA A 179 16.46 -1.79 -18.67
CA ALA A 179 17.64 -2.33 -19.35
C ALA A 179 18.90 -1.46 -19.21
N ILE A 180 18.80 -0.34 -18.49
CA ILE A 180 19.92 0.51 -18.07
C ILE A 180 19.90 0.72 -16.56
N ASP A 181 21.05 1.03 -15.99
CA ASP A 181 21.19 1.37 -14.57
C ASP A 181 21.89 2.72 -14.33
N GLY A 182 22.20 3.02 -13.08
CA GLY A 182 22.90 4.26 -12.72
C GLY A 182 24.37 4.30 -13.19
N ASN A 183 25.02 3.17 -13.46
CA ASN A 183 26.39 3.12 -13.95
C ASN A 183 26.43 3.48 -15.44
N ASP A 184 25.42 3.03 -16.20
CA ASP A 184 25.23 3.44 -17.59
C ASP A 184 25.12 4.97 -17.71
N LEU A 185 24.33 5.59 -16.84
CA LEU A 185 24.19 7.06 -16.82
C LEU A 185 25.48 7.78 -16.40
N GLN A 186 26.26 7.20 -15.48
CA GLN A 186 27.57 7.73 -15.13
C GLN A 186 28.55 7.67 -16.31
N ALA A 187 28.52 6.59 -17.10
CA ALA A 187 29.32 6.47 -18.31
C ALA A 187 28.92 7.49 -19.41
N LEU A 188 27.67 8.00 -19.36
CA LEU A 188 27.21 9.12 -20.19
C LEU A 188 27.62 10.51 -19.67
N GLY A 189 28.31 10.58 -18.52
CA GLY A 189 28.82 11.81 -17.95
C GLY A 189 27.98 12.41 -16.80
N LEU A 190 26.91 11.73 -16.35
CA LEU A 190 26.19 12.16 -15.15
C LEU A 190 27.02 11.89 -13.90
N ARG A 191 27.12 12.88 -13.01
CA ARG A 191 27.76 12.68 -11.70
C ARG A 191 26.83 11.93 -10.76
N PRO A 192 27.35 11.09 -9.86
CA PRO A 192 26.57 10.45 -8.80
C PRO A 192 25.74 11.48 -8.03
N GLY A 193 24.43 11.28 -7.95
CA GLY A 193 23.52 12.18 -7.25
C GLY A 193 22.05 11.98 -7.62
N PRO A 194 21.15 12.82 -7.07
CA PRO A 194 19.70 12.73 -7.29
C PRO A 194 19.28 12.79 -8.77
N GLU A 195 20.09 13.43 -9.59
CA GLU A 195 19.85 13.59 -11.02
C GLU A 195 19.81 12.26 -11.78
N ILE A 196 20.64 11.28 -11.40
CA ILE A 196 20.58 9.92 -11.95
C ILE A 196 19.21 9.30 -11.70
N GLY A 197 18.70 9.43 -10.46
CA GLY A 197 17.38 8.93 -10.08
C GLY A 197 16.29 9.59 -10.92
N ARG A 198 16.34 10.92 -11.08
CA ARG A 198 15.40 11.68 -11.92
C ARG A 198 15.36 11.17 -13.35
N VAL A 199 16.52 10.98 -13.98
CA VAL A 199 16.60 10.50 -15.38
C VAL A 199 16.11 9.05 -15.50
N LEU A 200 16.48 8.16 -14.57
CA LEU A 200 15.98 6.78 -14.56
C LEU A 200 14.46 6.73 -14.34
N ASP A 201 13.89 7.60 -13.51
CA ASP A 201 12.43 7.71 -13.32
C ASP A 201 11.73 8.13 -14.62
N VAL A 202 12.28 9.11 -15.36
CA VAL A 202 11.75 9.52 -16.66
C VAL A 202 11.84 8.39 -17.70
N CYS A 203 12.95 7.64 -17.69
CA CYS A 203 13.10 6.45 -18.54
C CYS A 203 12.06 5.38 -18.19
N LEU A 204 11.84 5.12 -16.90
CA LEU A 204 10.82 4.19 -16.43
C LEU A 204 9.42 4.65 -16.83
N ASP A 205 9.11 5.94 -16.78
CA ASP A 205 7.83 6.47 -17.23
C ASP A 205 7.59 6.24 -18.73
N ALA A 206 8.62 6.41 -19.56
CA ALA A 206 8.54 6.10 -20.99
C ALA A 206 8.29 4.60 -21.24
N VAL A 207 9.01 3.73 -20.51
CA VAL A 207 8.88 2.27 -20.59
C VAL A 207 7.53 1.77 -20.05
N ILE A 208 6.98 2.42 -19.03
CA ILE A 208 5.62 2.16 -18.56
C ILE A 208 4.59 2.56 -19.63
N GLY A 209 4.83 3.64 -20.37
CA GLY A 209 4.02 3.98 -21.55
C GLY A 209 4.08 2.88 -22.61
N ASP A 210 5.28 2.42 -22.93
CA ASP A 210 5.56 1.49 -24.01
C ASP A 210 6.70 0.53 -23.62
N PRO A 211 6.38 -0.70 -23.18
CA PRO A 211 7.37 -1.66 -22.69
C PRO A 211 8.40 -2.10 -23.72
N GLU A 212 8.11 -1.97 -25.03
CA GLU A 212 9.05 -2.32 -26.10
C GLU A 212 10.24 -1.36 -26.14
N ARG A 213 10.12 -0.18 -25.54
CA ARG A 213 11.22 0.79 -25.39
C ARG A 213 12.23 0.41 -24.33
N ASN A 214 12.04 -0.71 -23.62
CA ASN A 214 12.98 -1.19 -22.62
C ASN A 214 14.21 -1.85 -23.25
N GLU A 215 14.79 -1.19 -24.25
CA GLU A 215 15.99 -1.61 -24.95
C GLU A 215 17.13 -0.66 -24.58
N ARG A 216 18.30 -1.24 -24.30
CA ARG A 216 19.45 -0.49 -23.77
C ARG A 216 19.85 0.68 -24.66
N GLU A 217 19.93 0.48 -25.97
CA GLU A 217 20.33 1.51 -26.93
C GLU A 217 19.34 2.68 -26.96
N TRP A 218 18.04 2.36 -27.06
CA TRP A 218 16.97 3.36 -27.03
C TRP A 218 16.97 4.15 -25.73
N LEU A 219 17.13 3.48 -24.58
CA LEU A 219 17.12 4.14 -23.27
C LEU A 219 18.33 5.06 -23.06
N LEU A 220 19.51 4.70 -23.56
CA LEU A 220 20.69 5.56 -23.49
C LEU A 220 20.52 6.83 -24.33
N GLU A 221 19.96 6.69 -25.53
CA GLU A 221 19.66 7.84 -26.40
C GLU A 221 18.58 8.74 -25.76
N PHE A 222 17.50 8.13 -25.28
CA PHE A 222 16.44 8.83 -24.58
C PHE A 222 16.97 9.56 -23.33
N ALA A 223 17.79 8.91 -22.51
CA ALA A 223 18.42 9.51 -21.33
C ALA A 223 19.27 10.73 -21.67
N ARG A 224 20.09 10.67 -22.74
CA ARG A 224 20.88 11.84 -23.20
C ARG A 224 20.00 13.04 -23.54
N SER A 225 18.84 12.81 -24.17
CA SER A 225 17.90 13.90 -24.50
C SER A 225 17.36 14.59 -23.24
N GLN A 226 17.16 13.84 -22.15
CA GLN A 226 16.64 14.35 -20.87
C GLN A 226 17.68 15.08 -20.02
N MET A 227 18.98 14.93 -20.34
CA MET A 227 20.08 15.65 -19.70
C MET A 227 20.28 17.07 -20.27
N THR A 228 19.72 17.34 -21.44
CA THR A 228 19.90 18.59 -22.18
C THR A 228 18.69 19.53 -22.03
N SER A 229 17.60 19.05 -21.42
CA SER A 229 16.38 19.81 -21.06
C SER A 229 16.39 20.18 -19.58
#